data_AF-A0A537CGZ5-F1
#
_entry.id   AF-A0A537CGZ5-F1
#
_cell.length_a   1.000
_cell.length_b   1.000
_cell.length_c   1.000
_cell.angle_alpha   90.00
_cell.angle_beta   90.00
_cell.angle_gamma   90.00
#
_symmetry.space_group_name_H-M   'P 1'
#
loop_
_entity.id
_entity.type
_entity.pdbx_description
1 polymer ?
#
loop_
_entity_poly.entity_id
_entity_poly.type
_entity_poly.pdbx_seq_one_letter_code
_entity_poly.pdbx_strand_id
1 'polypeptide(L)'
;MVSLRRWKLYLTVSLLVVLVVALSLAYYASTAPRIDRLPLMTETEALNSIPYPHYYNATYKFSSGTTEWLVALQVNFFSNANPFVAMFLYKIGGDSGTNLAILGLDLQSNVSGWLNIILWNSQLEQNTTTVTAELHAGKPATFSVDMGLQVQVYTSFLYLPIPQEKIRVPITTTFHWPGPSS
;
A
#
# COMPACT_ATOMS: atom_id res chain seq x y z
N MET A 1 5.04 33.90 -42.44
CA MET A 1 6.22 33.04 -42.21
C MET A 1 6.65 33.15 -40.75
N VAL A 2 6.44 32.10 -39.94
CA VAL A 2 6.97 32.06 -38.57
C VAL A 2 8.49 31.99 -38.68
N SER A 3 9.21 32.96 -38.12
CA SER A 3 10.67 33.03 -38.26
C SER A 3 11.31 31.78 -37.65
N LEU A 4 12.38 31.27 -38.28
CA LEU A 4 13.14 30.08 -37.83
C LEU A 4 13.52 30.14 -36.33
N ARG A 5 13.70 31.36 -35.79
CA ARG A 5 13.93 31.65 -34.37
C ARG A 5 12.74 31.29 -33.47
N ARG A 6 11.51 31.61 -33.89
CA ARG A 6 10.29 31.29 -33.10
C ARG A 6 10.06 29.79 -33.05
N TRP A 7 10.32 29.07 -34.14
CA TRP A 7 10.16 27.61 -34.18
C TRP A 7 11.14 26.88 -33.25
N LYS A 8 12.42 27.30 -33.24
CA LYS A 8 13.42 26.80 -32.27
C LYS A 8 13.00 27.10 -30.83
N LEU A 9 12.52 28.31 -30.55
CA LEU A 9 12.04 28.69 -29.22
C LEU A 9 10.88 27.79 -28.75
N TYR A 10 9.86 27.58 -29.60
CA TYR A 10 8.74 26.70 -29.27
C TYR A 10 9.18 25.26 -29.01
N LEU A 11 10.13 24.76 -29.79
CA LEU A 11 10.66 23.41 -29.63
C LEU A 11 11.44 23.27 -28.31
N THR A 12 12.29 24.24 -27.97
CA THR A 12 13.01 24.27 -26.69
C THR A 12 12.05 24.36 -25.50
N VAL A 13 11.04 25.24 -25.56
CA VAL A 13 10.05 25.38 -24.49
C VAL A 13 9.24 24.10 -24.33
N SER A 14 8.81 23.47 -25.43
CA SER A 14 8.06 22.20 -25.38
C SER A 14 8.89 21.08 -24.75
N LEU A 15 10.16 20.96 -25.14
CA LEU A 15 11.07 19.95 -24.59
C LEU A 15 11.30 20.17 -23.09
N LEU A 16 11.39 21.44 -22.66
CA LEU A 16 11.56 21.81 -21.26
C LEU A 16 10.30 21.52 -20.44
N VAL A 17 9.11 21.78 -20.99
CA VAL A 17 7.83 21.41 -20.34
C VAL A 17 7.72 19.90 -20.18
N VAL A 18 8.01 19.12 -21.22
CA VAL A 18 7.99 17.65 -21.15
C VAL A 18 8.98 17.15 -20.09
N LEU A 19 10.18 17.74 -20.03
CA LEU A 19 11.19 17.38 -19.03
C LEU A 19 10.72 17.70 -17.60
N VAL A 20 10.15 18.90 -17.37
CA VAL A 20 9.62 19.29 -16.06
C VAL A 20 8.51 18.35 -15.63
N VAL A 21 7.55 18.05 -16.51
CA VAL A 21 6.45 17.13 -16.21
C VAL A 21 6.99 15.73 -15.88
N ALA A 22 7.95 15.22 -16.66
CA ALA A 22 8.57 13.92 -16.40
C ALA A 22 9.31 13.88 -15.04
N LEU A 23 10.07 14.93 -14.72
CA LEU A 23 10.79 15.06 -13.44
C LEU A 23 9.82 15.18 -12.25
N SER A 24 8.73 15.93 -12.38
CA SER A 24 7.71 16.05 -11.33
C SER A 24 6.99 14.72 -11.08
N LEU A 25 6.64 13.99 -12.14
CA LEU A 25 6.06 12.65 -12.03
C LEU A 25 7.04 11.66 -11.38
N ALA A 26 8.32 11.70 -11.77
CA ALA A 26 9.36 10.87 -11.19
C ALA A 26 9.58 11.18 -9.70
N TYR A 27 9.59 12.47 -9.33
CA TYR A 27 9.70 12.91 -7.93
C TYR A 27 8.53 12.40 -7.10
N TYR A 28 7.28 12.59 -7.56
CA TYR A 28 6.10 12.12 -6.84
C TYR A 28 6.09 10.59 -6.67
N ALA A 29 6.50 9.86 -7.71
CA ALA A 29 6.65 8.41 -7.62
C ALA A 29 7.81 7.96 -6.71
N SER A 30 8.82 8.81 -6.47
CA SER A 30 9.92 8.55 -5.53
C SER A 30 9.55 8.82 -4.06
N THR A 31 8.55 9.67 -3.82
CA THR A 31 8.10 10.02 -2.47
C THR A 31 7.05 9.06 -1.91
N ALA A 32 6.38 8.26 -2.75
CA ALA A 32 5.46 7.24 -2.28
C ALA A 32 6.24 6.14 -1.52
N PRO A 33 5.73 5.61 -0.40
CA PRO A 33 6.38 4.53 0.32
C PRO A 33 6.50 3.31 -0.60
N ARG A 34 7.73 3.02 -1.03
CA ARG A 34 8.03 1.92 -1.94
C ARG A 34 8.43 0.68 -1.18
N ILE A 35 7.84 -0.42 -1.62
CA ILE A 35 8.25 -1.77 -1.31
C ILE A 35 9.24 -2.17 -2.39
N ASP A 36 10.49 -1.85 -2.14
CA ASP A 36 11.58 -2.20 -3.05
C ASP A 36 12.21 -3.52 -2.59
N ARG A 37 12.24 -4.51 -3.49
CA ARG A 37 13.08 -5.71 -3.38
C ARG A 37 12.92 -6.52 -2.07
N LEU A 38 11.68 -6.84 -1.69
CA LEU A 38 11.49 -7.86 -0.64
C LEU A 38 12.07 -9.21 -1.09
N PRO A 39 12.79 -9.91 -0.20
CA PRO A 39 13.24 -11.27 -0.47
C PRO A 39 12.02 -12.18 -0.67
N LEU A 40 12.22 -13.21 -1.50
CA LEU A 40 11.24 -14.25 -1.68
C LEU A 40 11.15 -15.09 -0.41
N MET A 41 9.94 -15.32 0.08
CA MET A 41 9.68 -16.20 1.22
C MET A 41 8.61 -17.22 0.87
N THR A 42 8.62 -18.37 1.53
CA THR A 42 7.46 -19.25 1.50
C THR A 42 6.32 -18.63 2.31
N GLU A 43 5.08 -19.01 2.00
CA GLU A 43 3.91 -18.58 2.78
C GLU A 43 4.04 -18.95 4.26
N THR A 44 4.55 -20.14 4.57
CA THR A 44 4.77 -20.58 5.95
C THR A 44 5.78 -19.69 6.69
N GLU A 45 6.90 -19.35 6.06
CA GLU A 45 7.89 -18.44 6.65
C GLU A 45 7.32 -17.03 6.85
N ALA A 46 6.56 -16.54 5.87
CA ALA A 46 5.89 -15.24 5.95
C ALA A 46 4.94 -15.18 7.15
N LEU A 47 4.03 -16.16 7.28
CA LEU A 47 3.06 -16.18 8.38
C LEU A 47 3.71 -16.39 9.75
N ASN A 48 4.81 -17.15 9.83
CA ASN A 48 5.56 -17.35 11.07
C ASN A 48 6.36 -16.10 11.49
N SER A 49 6.62 -15.16 10.58
CA SER A 49 7.32 -13.91 10.88
C SER A 49 6.42 -12.82 11.49
N ILE A 50 5.10 -13.00 11.42
CA ILE A 50 4.13 -12.04 11.98
C ILE A 50 4.27 -12.03 13.51
N PRO A 51 4.32 -10.85 14.16
CA PRO A 51 4.24 -10.75 15.61
C PRO A 51 3.02 -11.49 16.15
N TYR A 52 3.20 -12.41 17.08
CA TYR A 52 2.17 -13.39 17.49
C TYR A 52 1.78 -14.31 16.32
N PRO A 53 2.69 -15.21 15.91
CA PRO A 53 2.37 -16.20 14.88
C PRO A 53 1.12 -16.97 15.33
N HIS A 54 0.18 -17.19 14.40
CA HIS A 54 -1.18 -17.72 14.61
C HIS A 54 -2.28 -16.73 15.03
N TYR A 55 -1.97 -15.44 15.21
CA TYR A 55 -2.98 -14.40 15.50
C TYR A 55 -3.10 -13.39 14.35
N TYR A 56 -3.36 -13.89 13.14
CA TYR A 56 -3.78 -13.06 12.01
C TYR A 56 -5.29 -13.26 11.74
N ASN A 57 -5.97 -12.19 11.37
CA ASN A 57 -7.42 -12.18 11.16
C ASN A 57 -7.81 -12.60 9.74
N ALA A 58 -6.96 -12.29 8.75
CA ALA A 58 -7.21 -12.60 7.36
C ALA A 58 -5.88 -12.68 6.61
N THR A 59 -5.86 -13.48 5.55
CA THR A 59 -4.78 -13.49 4.55
C THR A 59 -5.37 -13.31 3.18
N TYR A 60 -4.64 -12.64 2.30
CA TYR A 60 -5.03 -12.42 0.93
C TYR A 60 -3.82 -12.56 0.01
N LYS A 61 -4.02 -13.21 -1.14
CA LYS A 61 -2.99 -13.34 -2.16
C LYS A 61 -3.40 -12.60 -3.41
N PHE A 62 -2.45 -11.92 -4.02
CA PHE A 62 -2.63 -11.30 -5.32
C PHE A 62 -1.36 -11.46 -6.15
N SER A 63 -1.53 -11.43 -7.46
CA SER A 63 -0.43 -11.50 -8.40
C SER A 63 -0.46 -10.31 -9.36
N SER A 64 0.72 -9.95 -9.84
CA SER A 64 0.92 -8.98 -10.90
C SER A 64 2.06 -9.48 -11.78
N GLY A 65 1.76 -9.81 -13.03
CA GLY A 65 2.71 -10.49 -13.90
C GLY A 65 3.17 -11.83 -13.30
N THR A 66 4.49 -12.02 -13.16
CA THR A 66 5.08 -13.23 -12.56
C THR A 66 5.20 -13.16 -11.05
N THR A 67 4.96 -11.99 -10.42
CA THR A 67 5.15 -11.79 -8.98
C THR A 67 3.87 -12.08 -8.20
N GLU A 68 4.00 -12.85 -7.13
CA GLU A 68 2.92 -13.18 -6.20
C GLU A 68 3.21 -12.59 -4.83
N TRP A 69 2.17 -12.00 -4.25
CA TRP A 69 2.22 -11.30 -2.97
C TRP A 69 1.22 -11.91 -2.01
N LEU A 70 1.61 -11.94 -0.73
CA LEU A 70 0.76 -12.30 0.39
C LEU A 70 0.57 -11.07 1.27
N VAL A 71 -0.67 -10.77 1.60
CA VAL A 71 -1.01 -9.76 2.61
C VAL A 71 -1.64 -10.48 3.78
N ALA A 72 -1.06 -10.34 4.97
CA ALA A 72 -1.64 -10.84 6.20
C ALA A 72 -2.11 -9.68 7.06
N LEU A 73 -3.33 -9.78 7.57
CA LEU A 73 -3.96 -8.79 8.40
C LEU A 73 -3.88 -9.21 9.86
N GLN A 74 -3.47 -8.30 10.72
CA GLN A 74 -3.58 -8.44 12.16
C GLN A 74 -4.25 -7.20 12.76
N VAL A 75 -5.36 -7.43 13.45
CA VAL A 75 -6.04 -6.40 14.24
C VAL A 75 -5.48 -6.48 15.65
N ASN A 76 -4.91 -5.38 16.13
CA ASN A 76 -4.29 -5.30 17.43
C ASN A 76 -5.12 -4.40 18.35
N PHE A 77 -5.65 -5.00 19.42
CA PHE A 77 -6.34 -4.33 20.52
C PHE A 77 -5.50 -4.30 21.81
N PHE A 78 -4.21 -4.66 21.77
CA PHE A 78 -3.37 -4.80 22.97
C PHE A 78 -3.19 -3.48 23.73
N SER A 79 -3.42 -2.35 23.07
CA SER A 79 -3.59 -1.05 23.71
C SER A 79 -5.05 -0.61 23.58
N ASN A 80 -5.81 -0.69 24.66
CA ASN A 80 -7.18 -0.13 24.72
C ASN A 80 -7.22 1.37 24.36
N ALA A 81 -6.07 2.06 24.41
CA ALA A 81 -5.96 3.47 24.10
C ALA A 81 -5.92 3.76 22.59
N ASN A 82 -5.35 2.87 21.76
CA ASN A 82 -5.20 3.06 20.31
C ASN A 82 -5.28 1.72 19.57
N PRO A 83 -6.48 1.24 19.21
CA PRO A 83 -6.60 0.09 18.34
C PRO A 83 -5.98 0.40 16.98
N PHE A 84 -5.20 -0.54 16.46
CA PHE A 84 -4.62 -0.41 15.13
C PHE A 84 -4.74 -1.70 14.36
N VAL A 85 -4.62 -1.56 13.05
CA VAL A 85 -4.60 -2.65 12.10
C VAL A 85 -3.24 -2.66 11.44
N ALA A 86 -2.56 -3.81 11.49
CA ALA A 86 -1.32 -4.03 10.77
C ALA A 86 -1.58 -4.96 9.58
N MET A 87 -1.15 -4.54 8.40
CA MET A 87 -1.13 -5.33 7.17
C MET A 87 0.32 -5.62 6.81
N PHE A 88 0.69 -6.90 6.85
CA PHE A 88 2.02 -7.37 6.52
C PHE A 88 2.05 -7.84 5.07
N LEU A 89 2.86 -7.19 4.24
CA LEU A 89 3.00 -7.50 2.83
C LEU A 89 4.30 -8.27 2.61
N TYR A 90 4.16 -9.47 2.04
CA TYR A 90 5.25 -10.38 1.72
C TYR A 90 5.26 -10.71 0.25
N LYS A 91 6.46 -10.94 -0.29
CA LYS A 91 6.64 -11.51 -1.61
C LYS A 91 6.77 -13.03 -1.49
N ILE A 92 5.82 -13.77 -2.07
CA ILE A 92 5.77 -15.24 -1.96
C ILE A 92 6.04 -15.97 -3.27
N GLY A 93 6.09 -15.26 -4.40
CA GLY A 93 6.40 -15.83 -5.71
C GLY A 93 7.00 -14.82 -6.69
N GLY A 94 7.75 -15.32 -7.66
CA GLY A 94 8.16 -14.56 -8.85
C GLY A 94 9.45 -13.74 -8.76
N ASP A 95 9.69 -12.98 -9.82
CA ASP A 95 10.96 -12.28 -10.04
C ASP A 95 11.11 -11.06 -9.13
N SER A 96 12.34 -10.78 -8.67
CA SER A 96 12.66 -9.70 -7.73
C SER A 96 12.39 -8.27 -8.23
N GLY A 97 11.94 -8.10 -9.47
CA GLY A 97 11.89 -6.80 -10.17
C GLY A 97 10.62 -5.96 -9.99
N THR A 98 9.54 -6.51 -9.46
CA THR A 98 8.27 -5.78 -9.31
C THR A 98 8.24 -5.05 -7.98
N ASN A 99 8.23 -3.72 -8.01
CA ASN A 99 8.10 -2.90 -6.80
C ASN A 99 6.63 -2.51 -6.60
N LEU A 100 6.21 -2.35 -5.35
CA LEU A 100 4.89 -1.82 -5.02
C LEU A 100 5.02 -0.44 -4.39
N ALA A 101 4.04 0.42 -4.58
CA ALA A 101 3.80 1.53 -3.66
C ALA A 101 2.40 1.43 -3.07
N ILE A 102 2.26 1.85 -1.83
CA ILE A 102 0.98 1.91 -1.14
C ILE A 102 0.36 3.27 -1.43
N LEU A 103 -0.83 3.27 -2.03
CA LEU A 103 -1.55 4.49 -2.41
C LEU A 103 -2.51 4.95 -1.30
N GLY A 104 -3.01 4.02 -0.48
CA GLY A 104 -3.98 4.32 0.56
C GLY A 104 -4.92 3.14 0.83
N LEU A 105 -6.03 3.45 1.52
CA LEU A 105 -7.09 2.49 1.85
C LEU A 105 -8.41 2.95 1.22
N ASP A 106 -9.18 2.00 0.70
CA ASP A 106 -10.52 2.19 0.20
C ASP A 106 -11.52 1.45 1.09
N LEU A 107 -11.88 2.11 2.19
CA LEU A 107 -12.67 1.55 3.27
C LEU A 107 -14.15 1.41 2.88
N GLN A 108 -14.68 0.19 3.03
CA GLN A 108 -16.11 -0.07 3.01
C GLN A 108 -16.50 -0.78 4.32
N SER A 109 -17.57 -0.33 4.97
CA SER A 109 -18.07 -0.93 6.20
C SER A 109 -19.58 -1.10 6.18
N ASN A 110 -20.07 -2.06 6.96
CA ASN A 110 -21.50 -2.26 7.19
C ASN A 110 -22.15 -1.15 8.04
N VAL A 111 -21.36 -0.24 8.61
CA VAL A 111 -21.82 0.83 9.51
C VAL A 111 -21.20 2.16 9.07
N SER A 112 -22.00 2.99 8.40
CA SER A 112 -21.56 4.29 7.91
C SER A 112 -21.34 5.30 9.04
N GLY A 113 -20.20 6.00 9.04
CA GLY A 113 -19.95 7.19 9.86
C GLY A 113 -19.53 6.95 11.31
N TRP A 114 -19.47 5.71 11.79
CA TRP A 114 -18.99 5.39 13.14
C TRP A 114 -17.64 4.69 13.18
N LEU A 115 -17.09 4.38 12.01
CA LEU A 115 -15.78 3.79 11.86
C LEU A 115 -14.98 4.62 10.86
N ASN A 116 -13.77 4.98 11.24
CA ASN A 116 -12.77 5.55 10.37
C ASN A 116 -11.48 4.73 10.51
N ILE A 117 -10.83 4.44 9.40
CA ILE A 117 -9.54 3.78 9.38
C ILE A 117 -8.61 4.62 8.53
N ILE A 118 -7.53 5.12 9.14
CA ILE A 118 -6.60 6.04 8.50
C ILE A 118 -5.26 5.35 8.40
N LEU A 119 -4.69 5.34 7.19
CA LEU A 119 -3.32 4.88 7.01
C LEU A 119 -2.39 5.80 7.80
N TRP A 120 -1.70 5.22 8.77
CA TRP A 120 -0.86 5.95 9.71
C TRP A 120 0.60 5.92 9.27
N ASN A 121 1.11 4.72 8.98
CA ASN A 121 2.50 4.53 8.63
C ASN A 121 2.67 3.30 7.73
N SER A 122 3.78 3.27 6.99
CA SER A 122 4.27 2.09 6.31
C SER A 122 5.76 1.94 6.63
N GLN A 123 6.15 0.79 7.15
CA GLN A 123 7.52 0.50 7.53
C GLN A 123 8.05 -0.68 6.71
N LEU A 124 9.17 -0.45 6.02
CA LEU A 124 9.92 -1.50 5.35
C LEU A 124 10.84 -2.18 6.38
N GLU A 125 10.75 -3.48 6.46
CA GLU A 125 11.61 -4.34 7.27
C GLU A 125 12.43 -5.26 6.35
N GLN A 126 13.30 -6.10 6.91
CA GLN A 126 14.21 -6.94 6.12
C GLN A 126 13.46 -7.82 5.10
N ASN A 127 12.31 -8.38 5.51
CA ASN A 127 11.58 -9.38 4.74
C ASN A 127 10.09 -9.07 4.55
N THR A 128 9.61 -7.94 5.07
CA THR A 128 8.20 -7.57 5.06
C THR A 128 8.05 -6.06 4.90
N THR A 129 6.90 -5.63 4.40
CA THR A 129 6.44 -4.26 4.61
C THR A 129 5.21 -4.27 5.47
N THR A 130 5.28 -3.58 6.60
CA THR A 130 4.17 -3.43 7.54
C THR A 130 3.46 -2.12 7.24
N VAL A 131 2.18 -2.18 6.88
CA VAL A 131 1.30 -1.02 6.74
C VAL A 131 0.39 -0.95 7.95
N THR A 132 0.53 0.11 8.74
CA THR A 132 -0.25 0.33 9.94
C THR A 132 -1.33 1.36 9.65
N ALA A 133 -2.55 1.03 10.04
CA ALA A 133 -3.68 1.93 10.00
C ALA A 133 -4.28 2.08 11.40
N GLU A 134 -4.55 3.32 11.80
CA GLU A 134 -5.27 3.59 13.03
C GLU A 134 -6.76 3.36 12.84
N LEU A 135 -7.39 2.82 13.88
CA LEU A 135 -8.82 2.53 13.90
C LEU A 135 -9.52 3.47 14.86
N HIS A 136 -10.47 4.23 14.36
CA HIS A 136 -11.26 5.19 15.13
C HIS A 136 -12.72 4.77 15.10
N ALA A 137 -13.23 4.25 16.22
CA ALA A 137 -14.61 3.77 16.34
C ALA A 137 -15.40 4.60 17.36
N GLY A 138 -16.53 5.17 16.93
CA GLY A 138 -17.32 6.11 17.73
C GLY A 138 -18.24 5.47 18.77
N LYS A 139 -18.57 4.17 18.64
CA LYS A 139 -19.48 3.45 19.55
C LYS A 139 -19.16 1.96 19.63
N PRO A 140 -19.41 1.30 20.77
CA PRO A 140 -19.31 -0.15 20.89
C PRO A 140 -20.17 -0.85 19.83
N ALA A 141 -19.54 -1.68 19.00
CA ALA A 141 -20.22 -2.43 17.94
C ALA A 141 -19.29 -3.51 17.36
N THR A 142 -19.89 -4.38 16.55
CA THR A 142 -19.16 -5.30 15.69
C THR A 142 -19.18 -4.75 14.27
N PHE A 143 -18.00 -4.52 13.69
CA PHE A 143 -17.84 -3.94 12.38
C PHE A 143 -17.35 -5.01 11.40
N SER A 144 -18.04 -5.16 10.28
CA SER A 144 -17.57 -5.90 9.12
C SER A 144 -17.02 -4.90 8.12
N VAL A 145 -15.73 -5.04 7.79
CA VAL A 145 -14.96 -4.00 7.13
C VAL A 145 -14.13 -4.62 6.02
N ASP A 146 -14.21 -4.03 4.84
CA ASP A 146 -13.25 -4.20 3.75
C ASP A 146 -12.34 -2.98 3.74
N MET A 147 -11.06 -3.17 4.04
CA MET A 147 -10.09 -2.06 4.05
C MET A 147 -9.60 -1.69 2.65
N GLY A 148 -9.80 -2.54 1.64
CA GLY A 148 -9.48 -2.25 0.25
C GLY A 148 -8.10 -1.62 0.05
N LEU A 149 -7.02 -2.30 0.43
CA LEU A 149 -5.67 -1.73 0.34
C LEU A 149 -5.33 -1.43 -1.12
N GLN A 150 -5.08 -0.16 -1.44
CA GLN A 150 -4.75 0.29 -2.78
C GLN A 150 -3.22 0.22 -2.97
N VAL A 151 -2.79 -0.61 -3.90
CA VAL A 151 -1.38 -0.74 -4.26
C VAL A 151 -1.17 -0.39 -5.73
N GLN A 152 -0.04 0.25 -6.04
CA GLN A 152 0.42 0.53 -7.39
C GLN A 152 1.66 -0.29 -7.66
N VAL A 153 1.58 -1.13 -8.68
CA VAL A 153 2.72 -1.86 -9.21
C VAL A 153 3.57 -0.92 -10.07
N TYR A 154 4.88 -0.96 -9.87
CA TYR A 154 5.87 -0.26 -10.67
C TYR A 154 6.87 -1.22 -11.30
N THR A 155 7.25 -0.89 -12.53
CA THR A 155 8.50 -1.40 -13.13
C THR A 155 9.56 -0.31 -13.06
N SER A 156 10.83 -0.71 -13.12
CA SER A 156 11.95 0.23 -13.20
C SER A 156 12.49 0.25 -14.63
N PHE A 157 12.44 1.41 -15.30
CA PHE A 157 13.12 1.62 -16.58
C PHE A 157 14.09 2.79 -16.44
N LEU A 158 15.38 2.57 -16.72
CA LEU A 158 16.44 3.58 -16.52
C LEU A 158 16.39 4.23 -15.13
N TYR A 159 16.17 3.43 -14.08
CA TYR A 159 16.01 3.87 -12.68
C TYR A 159 14.75 4.71 -12.39
N LEU A 160 13.90 4.94 -13.38
CA LEU A 160 12.63 5.62 -13.20
C LEU A 160 11.51 4.61 -12.88
N PRO A 161 10.71 4.86 -11.83
CA PRO A 161 9.47 4.11 -11.58
C PRO A 161 8.47 4.39 -12.71
N ILE A 162 7.99 3.35 -13.38
CA ILE A 162 6.88 3.48 -14.33
C ILE A 162 5.68 2.73 -13.78
N PRO A 163 4.57 3.40 -13.44
CA PRO A 163 3.37 2.74 -12.95
C PRO A 163 2.84 1.79 -14.02
N GLN A 164 2.52 0.56 -13.62
CA GLN A 164 2.00 -0.49 -14.49
C GLN A 164 0.52 -0.74 -14.21
N GLU A 165 0.20 -1.10 -12.97
CA GLU A 165 -1.11 -1.60 -12.59
C GLU A 165 -1.52 -1.08 -11.21
N LYS A 166 -2.79 -0.70 -11.07
CA LYS A 166 -3.41 -0.39 -9.78
C LYS A 166 -4.25 -1.57 -9.34
N ILE A 167 -3.99 -2.07 -8.14
CA ILE A 167 -4.69 -3.22 -7.57
C ILE A 167 -5.35 -2.77 -6.27
N ARG A 168 -6.64 -3.08 -6.13
CA ARG A 168 -7.35 -2.99 -4.85
C ARG A 168 -7.33 -4.38 -4.24
N VAL A 169 -6.63 -4.54 -3.12
CA VAL A 169 -6.55 -5.79 -2.36
C VAL A 169 -7.74 -5.80 -1.37
N PRO A 170 -8.79 -6.62 -1.59
CA PRO A 170 -9.93 -6.67 -0.69
C PRO A 170 -9.54 -7.41 0.59
N ILE A 171 -9.29 -6.65 1.65
CA ILE A 171 -8.92 -7.21 2.95
C ILE A 171 -10.12 -7.07 3.86
N THR A 172 -10.93 -8.12 3.89
CA THR A 172 -12.15 -8.17 4.68
C THR A 172 -11.89 -8.77 6.05
N THR A 173 -12.35 -8.11 7.10
CA THR A 173 -12.29 -8.62 8.47
C THR A 173 -13.53 -8.21 9.25
N THR A 174 -13.78 -8.92 10.34
CA THR A 174 -14.75 -8.50 11.34
C THR A 174 -14.00 -8.23 12.64
N PHE A 175 -14.23 -7.08 13.24
CA PHE A 175 -13.67 -6.79 14.56
C PHE A 175 -14.74 -6.29 15.52
N HIS A 176 -14.52 -6.58 16.80
CA HIS A 176 -15.39 -6.21 17.89
C HIS A 176 -14.78 -5.06 18.65
N TRP A 177 -15.45 -3.91 18.68
CA TRP A 177 -15.05 -2.76 19.45
C TRP A 177 -15.92 -2.69 20.72
N PRO A 178 -15.34 -2.87 21.92
CA PRO A 178 -16.09 -2.82 23.17
C PRO A 178 -16.44 -1.39 23.62
N GLY A 179 -15.93 -0.36 22.93
CA GLY A 179 -16.01 1.03 23.36
C GLY A 179 -14.74 1.51 24.05
N PRO A 180 -14.62 2.83 24.30
CA PRO A 180 -13.53 3.35 25.12
C PRO A 180 -13.62 2.75 26.53
N SER A 181 -12.49 2.23 27.04
CA SER A 181 -12.40 1.86 28.45
C SER A 181 -12.44 3.12 29.31
N SER A 182 -13.49 3.23 30.13
CA SER A 182 -13.68 4.30 31.13
C SER A 182 -12.63 4.29 32.23
#